data_AF-A0A4T0BXS1-F1
#
_entry.id   AF-A0A4T0BXS1-F1
#
_cell.length_a   1.000
_cell.length_b   1.000
_cell.length_c   1.000
_cell.angle_alpha   90.00
_cell.angle_beta   90.00
_cell.angle_gamma   90.00
#
_symmetry.space_group_name_H-M   'P 1'
#
loop_
_entity.id
_entity.type
_entity.pdbx_description
1 polymer ?
#
loop_
_entity_poly.entity_id
_entity_poly.type
_entity_poly.pdbx_seq_one_letter_code
_entity_poly.pdbx_strand_id
1 'polypeptide(L)'
;MGRFHPVYLGRSDGMLETATKHGARITKEPNKPTPKQLDDKPKADGVKDYYREVAIDESKHMDWRRKLAAMLARDIGLDQEKGYILAHFPENYRLFEHVKTAKKGEGEPKTKTHAGGGNERQDAYLYGHPLGRKKRFRSPGDFYPHLLWLATDTEGDSDNCTCKICCPEELDASVKERDPNTQPALARRPSTQTSQSRPSNTPTPAPSTSAPATLPARLAASAQQPASPAPAAQSAARTPAKPMDYDIDRQYGIFLFRQGEMVWFDRMGAWGLGVITERWKVGNNSNYRVQPLSYPDHYTQSVVITKDVDLRPWLAWTVPPYTHERLNTISHALHYNTFDFESMAQGKFGQGTTEIDASIMAAKAIDAAYTPFGPESRQDLPSYTEIRWSGMYLGAEKIW
;
A
#
# COMPACT_ATOMS: atom_id res chain seq x y z
N MET A 1 -23.67 10.48 -4.65
CA MET A 1 -22.92 9.30 -4.18
C MET A 1 -22.60 9.50 -2.71
N GLY A 2 -22.86 8.50 -1.85
CA GLY A 2 -22.48 8.60 -0.44
C GLY A 2 -20.97 8.81 -0.29
N ARG A 3 -20.56 9.55 0.74
CA ARG A 3 -19.16 9.81 1.06
C ARG A 3 -18.54 8.50 1.58
N PHE A 4 -17.62 7.93 0.82
CA PHE A 4 -16.86 6.75 1.26
C PHE A 4 -15.58 7.18 1.97
N HIS A 5 -15.23 6.48 3.04
CA HIS A 5 -13.97 6.63 3.75
C HIS A 5 -12.89 5.76 3.09
N PRO A 6 -11.76 6.33 2.65
CA PRO A 6 -10.70 5.56 2.01
C PRO A 6 -9.96 4.69 3.04
N VAL A 7 -9.71 3.44 2.68
CA VAL A 7 -8.88 2.48 3.42
C VAL A 7 -7.61 2.23 2.62
N TYR A 8 -6.46 2.40 3.28
CA TYR A 8 -5.14 2.17 2.71
C TYR A 8 -4.57 0.87 3.27
N LEU A 9 -3.92 0.09 2.41
CA LEU A 9 -3.29 -1.16 2.79
C LEU A 9 -1.81 -0.92 2.98
N GLY A 10 -1.25 -1.39 4.10
CA GLY A 10 0.14 -1.19 4.45
C GLY A 10 1.12 -2.18 3.80
N ARG A 11 0.61 -3.26 3.18
CA ARG A 11 1.42 -4.30 2.53
C ARG A 11 0.84 -4.73 1.20
N SER A 12 1.74 -5.17 0.32
CA SER A 12 1.41 -5.97 -0.86
C SER A 12 2.45 -7.05 -1.07
N ASP A 13 2.02 -8.20 -1.61
CA ASP A 13 2.88 -9.23 -2.18
C ASP A 13 2.85 -9.23 -3.72
N GLY A 14 2.18 -8.23 -4.32
CA GLY A 14 1.93 -8.20 -5.75
C GLY A 14 3.23 -8.12 -6.57
N MET A 15 3.30 -8.91 -7.64
CA MET A 15 4.39 -8.92 -8.61
C MET A 15 3.89 -8.68 -10.03
N LEU A 16 4.51 -7.72 -10.72
CA LEU A 16 4.24 -7.42 -12.14
C LEU A 16 4.81 -8.47 -13.10
N GLU A 17 5.88 -9.15 -12.68
CA GLU A 17 6.54 -10.22 -13.42
C GLU A 17 6.87 -11.37 -12.47
N THR A 18 6.79 -12.59 -12.97
CA THR A 18 7.12 -13.81 -12.22
C THR A 18 8.13 -14.63 -13.00
N ALA A 19 9.04 -15.29 -12.29
CA ALA A 19 10.07 -16.13 -12.89
C ALA A 19 9.65 -17.60 -12.81
N THR A 20 9.42 -18.23 -13.96
CA THR A 20 9.08 -19.67 -14.02
C THR A 20 10.33 -20.44 -14.45
N LYS A 21 10.70 -21.46 -13.66
CA LYS A 21 11.82 -22.36 -13.96
C LYS A 21 11.34 -23.53 -14.82
N HIS A 22 11.90 -23.66 -16.02
CA HIS A 22 11.74 -24.83 -16.88
C HIS A 22 13.11 -25.51 -17.05
N GLY A 23 13.38 -26.52 -16.22
CA GLY A 23 14.70 -27.15 -16.14
C GLY A 23 15.76 -26.17 -15.65
N ALA A 24 16.84 -25.98 -16.42
CA ALA A 24 17.90 -25.02 -16.11
C ALA A 24 17.57 -23.57 -16.50
N ARG A 25 16.49 -23.33 -17.25
CA ARG A 25 16.16 -22.01 -17.80
C ARG A 25 15.13 -21.29 -16.94
N ILE A 26 15.45 -20.06 -16.53
CA ILE A 26 14.51 -19.14 -15.88
C ILE A 26 13.90 -18.25 -16.96
N THR A 27 12.58 -18.28 -17.08
CA THR A 27 11.84 -17.40 -18.00
C THR A 27 11.03 -16.40 -17.19
N LYS A 28 11.29 -15.10 -17.41
CA LYS A 28 10.47 -14.03 -16.84
C LYS A 28 9.18 -13.91 -17.63
N GLU A 29 8.05 -13.95 -16.95
CA GLU A 29 6.73 -13.82 -17.54
C GLU A 29 5.93 -12.69 -16.87
N PRO A 30 5.29 -11.80 -17.65
CA PRO A 30 4.41 -10.79 -17.09
C PRO A 30 3.19 -11.40 -16.38
N ASN A 31 2.87 -10.91 -15.18
CA ASN A 31 1.72 -11.32 -14.38
C ASN A 31 0.46 -10.55 -14.81
N LYS A 32 0.05 -10.77 -16.05
CA LYS A 32 -1.12 -10.17 -16.70
C LYS A 32 -1.69 -11.12 -17.76
N PRO A 33 -2.77 -10.80 -18.48
CA PRO A 33 -3.19 -11.58 -19.65
C PRO A 33 -2.08 -11.69 -20.72
N THR A 34 -2.10 -12.75 -21.53
CA THR A 34 -1.10 -12.97 -22.60
C THR A 34 -1.18 -11.89 -23.66
N PRO A 35 -0.10 -11.60 -24.41
CA PRO A 35 -0.17 -10.66 -25.54
C PRO A 35 -1.29 -11.02 -26.53
N LYS A 36 -1.51 -12.32 -26.78
CA LYS A 36 -2.63 -12.81 -27.62
C LYS A 36 -4.00 -12.51 -27.03
N GLN A 37 -4.15 -12.53 -25.70
CA GLN A 37 -5.39 -12.22 -25.02
C GLN A 37 -5.65 -10.71 -24.91
N LEU A 38 -4.62 -9.87 -25.05
CA LEU A 38 -4.76 -8.41 -25.07
C LEU A 38 -5.04 -7.87 -26.49
N ASP A 39 -4.99 -8.73 -27.52
CA ASP A 39 -5.22 -8.33 -28.90
C ASP A 39 -6.70 -8.02 -29.13
N ASP A 40 -7.01 -6.74 -29.32
CA ASP A 40 -8.38 -6.22 -29.49
C ASP A 40 -8.84 -6.23 -30.96
N LYS A 41 -8.02 -6.79 -31.86
CA LYS A 41 -8.36 -6.91 -33.27
C LYS A 41 -9.56 -7.84 -33.43
N PRO A 42 -10.55 -7.47 -34.25
CA PRO A 42 -11.69 -8.33 -34.52
C PRO A 42 -11.22 -9.62 -35.21
N LYS A 43 -11.79 -10.75 -34.78
CA LYS A 43 -11.62 -12.03 -35.47
C LYS A 43 -12.30 -11.98 -36.85
N ALA A 44 -12.09 -13.01 -37.67
CA ALA A 44 -12.63 -13.10 -39.03
C ALA A 44 -14.16 -12.95 -39.12
N ASP A 45 -14.87 -13.20 -38.02
CA ASP A 45 -16.33 -13.07 -37.88
C ASP A 45 -16.78 -11.73 -37.28
N GLY A 46 -15.86 -10.77 -37.11
CA GLY A 46 -16.12 -9.45 -36.53
C GLY A 46 -16.22 -9.44 -35.00
N VAL A 47 -16.07 -10.59 -34.32
CA VAL A 47 -16.10 -10.69 -32.86
C VAL A 47 -14.77 -10.24 -32.26
N LYS A 48 -14.82 -9.31 -31.31
CA LYS A 48 -13.71 -9.02 -30.40
C LYS A 48 -13.83 -9.90 -29.16
N ASP A 49 -12.71 -10.47 -28.74
CA ASP A 49 -12.61 -11.38 -27.61
C ASP A 49 -11.23 -11.21 -26.98
N TYR A 50 -11.15 -10.28 -26.02
CA TYR A 50 -9.88 -9.80 -25.49
C TYR A 50 -10.01 -9.33 -24.05
N TYR A 51 -8.87 -9.16 -23.39
CA TYR A 51 -8.76 -8.62 -22.05
C TYR A 51 -8.30 -7.18 -22.14
N ARG A 52 -8.89 -6.32 -21.33
CA ARG A 52 -8.37 -4.96 -21.11
C ARG A 52 -8.23 -4.70 -19.63
N GLU A 53 -7.29 -3.84 -19.29
CA GLU A 53 -7.19 -3.33 -17.93
C GLU A 53 -8.36 -2.39 -17.62
N VAL A 54 -8.90 -2.51 -16.42
CA VAL A 54 -9.99 -1.66 -15.93
C VAL A 54 -9.36 -0.47 -15.23
N ALA A 55 -9.68 0.76 -15.65
CA ALA A 55 -9.16 1.95 -14.99
C ALA A 55 -9.79 2.16 -13.60
N ILE A 56 -9.08 2.87 -12.73
CA ILE A 56 -9.43 3.02 -11.30
C ILE A 56 -10.77 3.73 -11.05
N ASP A 57 -11.15 4.60 -11.98
CA ASP A 57 -12.37 5.41 -12.00
C ASP A 57 -13.57 4.69 -12.63
N GLU A 58 -13.36 3.55 -13.28
CA GLU A 58 -14.46 2.75 -13.85
C GLU A 58 -15.30 2.08 -12.76
N SER A 59 -16.62 2.01 -12.98
CA SER A 59 -17.60 1.44 -12.04
C SER A 59 -17.24 0.03 -11.56
N LYS A 60 -16.67 -0.80 -12.43
CA LYS A 60 -16.27 -2.19 -12.11
C LYS A 60 -15.10 -2.23 -11.13
N HIS A 61 -14.11 -1.35 -11.31
CA HIS A 61 -12.99 -1.23 -10.38
C HIS A 61 -13.43 -0.63 -9.04
N MET A 62 -14.31 0.37 -9.07
CA MET A 62 -14.91 0.92 -7.85
C MET A 62 -15.72 -0.12 -7.07
N ASP A 63 -16.52 -0.95 -7.75
CA ASP A 63 -17.32 -2.01 -7.13
C ASP A 63 -16.44 -3.04 -6.41
N TRP A 64 -15.35 -3.48 -7.04
CA TRP A 64 -14.34 -4.33 -6.40
C TRP A 64 -13.77 -3.69 -5.14
N ARG A 65 -13.29 -2.44 -5.22
CA ARG A 65 -12.69 -1.74 -4.07
C ARG A 65 -13.67 -1.51 -2.93
N ARG A 66 -14.96 -1.24 -3.22
CA ARG A 66 -16.01 -1.09 -2.21
C ARG A 66 -16.33 -2.41 -1.53
N LYS A 67 -16.52 -3.49 -2.29
CA LYS A 67 -16.81 -4.82 -1.73
C LYS A 67 -15.69 -5.29 -0.81
N LEU A 68 -14.45 -5.15 -1.26
CA LEU A 68 -13.27 -5.52 -0.47
C LEU A 68 -13.15 -4.70 0.82
N ALA A 69 -13.30 -3.37 0.74
CA ALA A 69 -13.23 -2.51 1.91
C ALA A 69 -14.39 -2.76 2.89
N ALA A 70 -15.59 -3.05 2.40
CA ALA A 70 -16.73 -3.37 3.25
C ALA A 70 -16.50 -4.68 4.03
N MET A 71 -16.00 -5.73 3.37
CA MET A 71 -15.64 -6.98 4.04
C MET A 71 -14.50 -6.75 5.05
N LEU A 72 -13.46 -6.00 4.67
CA LEU A 72 -12.32 -5.70 5.55
C LEU A 72 -12.75 -4.90 6.78
N ALA A 73 -13.53 -3.84 6.60
CA ALA A 73 -14.04 -3.00 7.68
C ALA A 73 -14.85 -3.80 8.72
N ARG A 74 -15.64 -4.77 8.26
CA ARG A 74 -16.38 -5.68 9.14
C ARG A 74 -15.44 -6.56 9.98
N ASP A 75 -14.44 -7.18 9.36
CA ASP A 75 -13.60 -8.17 10.04
C ASP A 75 -12.54 -7.53 10.96
N ILE A 76 -12.11 -6.28 10.69
CA ILE A 76 -11.20 -5.53 11.57
C ILE A 76 -11.91 -4.59 12.57
N GLY A 77 -13.25 -4.65 12.63
CA GLY A 77 -14.04 -3.93 13.63
C GLY A 77 -14.15 -2.42 13.43
N LEU A 78 -14.14 -1.93 12.18
CA LEU A 78 -14.44 -0.52 11.89
C LEU A 78 -15.93 -0.21 12.08
N ASP A 79 -16.26 1.08 12.19
CA ASP A 79 -17.62 1.59 12.32
C ASP A 79 -18.48 1.23 11.09
N GLN A 80 -19.49 0.39 11.28
CA GLN A 80 -20.35 -0.17 10.22
C GLN A 80 -21.40 0.81 9.68
N GLU A 81 -21.60 1.96 10.33
CA GLU A 81 -22.50 3.01 9.82
C GLU A 81 -21.87 3.82 8.68
N LYS A 82 -20.54 3.70 8.52
CA LYS A 82 -19.77 4.37 7.46
C LYS A 82 -19.58 3.48 6.25
N GLY A 83 -19.63 4.07 5.07
CA GLY A 83 -19.21 3.40 3.83
C GLY A 83 -17.69 3.49 3.67
N TYR A 84 -17.04 2.37 3.35
CA TYR A 84 -15.59 2.31 3.06
C TYR A 84 -15.30 1.96 1.61
N ILE A 85 -14.12 2.38 1.14
CA ILE A 85 -13.58 2.01 -0.17
C ILE A 85 -12.07 1.85 -0.05
N LEU A 86 -11.48 0.83 -0.68
CA LEU A 86 -10.03 0.78 -0.77
C LEU A 86 -9.56 1.96 -1.62
N ALA A 87 -8.54 2.70 -1.17
CA ALA A 87 -7.98 3.79 -1.97
C ALA A 87 -7.45 3.25 -3.31
N HIS A 88 -6.68 2.16 -3.23
CA HIS A 88 -6.14 1.39 -4.35
C HIS A 88 -6.20 -0.10 -4.02
N PHE A 89 -5.98 -0.97 -5.02
CA PHE A 89 -5.62 -2.37 -4.70
C PHE A 89 -4.23 -2.40 -4.03
N PRO A 90 -3.85 -3.49 -3.36
CA PRO A 90 -2.45 -3.68 -2.97
C PRO A 90 -1.53 -3.45 -4.17
N GLU A 91 -0.34 -2.91 -3.90
CA GLU A 91 0.64 -2.57 -4.93
C GLU A 91 0.86 -3.72 -5.92
N ASN A 92 1.02 -3.41 -7.20
CA ASN A 92 1.19 -4.36 -8.31
C ASN A 92 0.02 -5.31 -8.59
N TYR A 93 -1.11 -5.23 -7.87
CA TYR A 93 -2.35 -5.90 -8.29
C TYR A 93 -3.11 -5.07 -9.31
N ARG A 94 -3.53 -5.71 -10.41
CA ARG A 94 -4.16 -5.06 -11.56
C ARG A 94 -5.41 -5.81 -12.00
N LEU A 95 -6.51 -5.08 -12.18
CA LEU A 95 -7.79 -5.65 -12.58
C LEU A 95 -7.92 -5.62 -14.10
N PHE A 96 -8.22 -6.77 -14.68
CA PHE A 96 -8.52 -6.90 -16.10
C PHE A 96 -9.94 -7.42 -16.28
N GLU A 97 -10.66 -6.91 -17.25
CA GLU A 97 -11.95 -7.46 -17.66
C GLU A 97 -11.83 -8.19 -18.99
N HIS A 98 -12.63 -9.24 -19.13
CA HIS A 98 -12.80 -9.96 -20.38
C HIS A 98 -13.96 -9.34 -21.16
N VAL A 99 -13.64 -8.80 -22.34
CA VAL A 99 -14.59 -8.16 -23.25
C VAL A 99 -14.84 -9.09 -24.43
N LYS A 100 -16.11 -9.46 -24.62
CA LYS A 100 -16.57 -10.19 -25.79
C LYS A 100 -17.73 -9.44 -26.44
N THR A 101 -17.63 -9.20 -27.75
CA THR A 101 -18.68 -8.52 -28.52
C THR A 101 -19.45 -9.52 -29.38
N ALA A 102 -20.78 -9.47 -29.37
CA ALA A 102 -21.59 -10.32 -30.23
C ALA A 102 -21.36 -10.03 -31.72
N LYS A 103 -21.63 -11.03 -32.58
CA LYS A 103 -21.58 -10.88 -34.04
C LYS A 103 -22.58 -9.83 -34.51
N LYS A 104 -22.15 -8.98 -35.44
CA LYS A 104 -23.00 -7.99 -36.07
C LYS A 104 -24.02 -8.71 -36.98
N GLY A 105 -25.25 -8.91 -36.52
CA GLY A 105 -26.35 -9.45 -37.33
C GLY A 105 -27.22 -10.55 -36.70
N GLU A 106 -26.89 -11.06 -35.51
CA GLU A 106 -27.83 -11.90 -34.74
C GLU A 106 -28.66 -11.00 -33.83
N GLY A 107 -29.98 -11.10 -33.97
CA GLY A 107 -30.99 -10.17 -33.43
C GLY A 107 -30.95 -9.96 -31.92
N GLU A 108 -31.63 -8.89 -31.52
CA GLU A 108 -31.81 -8.39 -30.15
C GLU A 108 -31.69 -9.47 -29.07
N PRO A 109 -30.85 -9.26 -28.04
CA PRO A 109 -30.69 -10.24 -26.97
C PRO A 109 -32.02 -10.42 -26.25
N LYS A 110 -32.65 -11.59 -26.44
CA LYS A 110 -33.83 -12.02 -25.69
C LYS A 110 -33.50 -12.03 -24.20
N THR A 111 -33.97 -11.01 -23.52
CA THR A 111 -33.95 -10.84 -22.07
C THR A 111 -34.76 -11.94 -21.40
N LYS A 112 -34.09 -12.86 -20.70
CA LYS A 112 -34.69 -13.51 -19.54
C LYS A 112 -33.70 -13.56 -18.37
N THR A 113 -34.22 -13.03 -17.27
CA THR A 113 -33.87 -13.19 -15.85
C THR A 113 -32.71 -12.40 -15.22
N HIS A 114 -33.18 -11.43 -14.42
CA HIS A 114 -32.68 -10.85 -13.17
C HIS A 114 -31.36 -10.06 -13.15
N ALA A 115 -31.56 -8.73 -13.11
CA ALA A 115 -30.62 -7.68 -12.72
C ALA A 115 -29.43 -7.40 -13.65
N GLY A 116 -29.70 -6.59 -14.69
CA GLY A 116 -28.72 -5.63 -15.21
C GLY A 116 -28.10 -5.97 -16.57
N GLY A 117 -28.74 -5.50 -17.64
CA GLY A 117 -28.10 -5.22 -18.95
C GLY A 117 -27.76 -6.45 -19.79
N GLY A 118 -28.29 -6.50 -21.02
CA GLY A 118 -28.08 -7.56 -22.01
C GLY A 118 -26.68 -7.63 -22.61
N ASN A 119 -25.63 -7.47 -21.79
CA ASN A 119 -24.26 -7.81 -22.17
C ASN A 119 -23.95 -9.21 -21.67
N GLU A 120 -23.32 -10.02 -22.52
CA GLU A 120 -22.61 -11.23 -22.11
C GLU A 120 -21.78 -10.93 -20.86
N ARG A 121 -21.81 -11.83 -19.86
CA ARG A 121 -21.17 -11.64 -18.55
C ARG A 121 -19.70 -11.22 -18.73
N GLN A 122 -19.39 -9.96 -18.46
CA GLN A 122 -18.03 -9.43 -18.56
C GLN A 122 -17.28 -9.70 -17.26
N ASP A 123 -16.69 -10.89 -17.16
CA ASP A 123 -15.91 -11.31 -15.99
C ASP A 123 -14.67 -10.44 -15.80
N ALA A 124 -14.33 -10.18 -14.53
CA ALA A 124 -13.14 -9.44 -14.13
C ALA A 124 -12.18 -10.37 -13.37
N TYR A 125 -10.89 -10.15 -13.57
CA TYR A 125 -9.82 -10.95 -13.01
C TYR A 125 -8.75 -10.04 -12.43
N LEU A 126 -8.41 -10.25 -11.16
CA LEU A 126 -7.33 -9.54 -10.50
C LEU A 126 -6.04 -10.36 -10.63
N TYR A 127 -5.05 -9.76 -11.30
CA TYR A 127 -3.70 -10.31 -11.46
C TYR A 127 -2.75 -9.62 -10.47
N GLY A 128 -1.62 -10.27 -10.15
CA GLY A 128 -0.62 -9.74 -9.23
C GLY A 128 -0.01 -10.79 -8.31
N HIS A 129 -0.67 -11.93 -8.09
CA HIS A 129 -0.21 -12.95 -7.13
C HIS A 129 1.21 -13.49 -7.45
N PRO A 130 2.10 -13.69 -6.45
CA PRO A 130 3.48 -14.17 -6.62
C PRO A 130 3.64 -15.47 -7.43
N LEU A 131 2.67 -16.37 -7.33
CA LEU A 131 2.61 -17.63 -8.09
C LEU A 131 2.30 -17.45 -9.60
N GLY A 132 2.19 -16.21 -10.06
CA GLY A 132 2.15 -15.84 -11.48
C GLY A 132 0.78 -15.85 -12.13
N ARG A 133 0.76 -15.58 -13.44
CA ARG A 133 -0.46 -15.20 -14.20
C ARG A 133 -1.61 -16.20 -14.15
N LYS A 134 -1.32 -17.48 -13.91
CA LYS A 134 -2.33 -18.55 -13.84
C LYS A 134 -3.10 -18.50 -12.52
N LYS A 135 -2.50 -17.92 -11.48
CA LYS A 135 -3.04 -17.78 -10.14
C LYS A 135 -3.65 -16.38 -9.96
N ARG A 136 -4.75 -16.16 -10.67
CA ARG A 136 -5.52 -14.90 -10.64
C ARG A 136 -6.83 -15.07 -9.87
N PHE A 137 -7.29 -14.01 -9.21
CA PHE A 137 -8.56 -14.01 -8.48
C PHE A 137 -9.72 -13.63 -9.41
N ARG A 138 -10.86 -14.32 -9.29
CA ARG A 138 -12.02 -14.17 -10.20
C ARG A 138 -13.15 -13.31 -9.64
N SER A 139 -13.09 -12.94 -8.37
CA SER A 139 -14.09 -12.10 -7.72
C SER A 139 -13.49 -11.40 -6.48
N PRO A 140 -14.15 -10.36 -5.95
CA PRO A 140 -13.73 -9.76 -4.68
C PRO A 140 -13.72 -10.77 -3.53
N GLY A 141 -14.71 -11.64 -3.44
CA GLY A 141 -14.77 -12.67 -2.39
C GLY A 141 -13.67 -13.72 -2.50
N ASP A 142 -13.20 -13.97 -3.73
CA ASP A 142 -12.08 -14.87 -4.00
C ASP A 142 -10.74 -14.29 -3.51
N PHE A 143 -10.57 -12.98 -3.66
CA PHE A 143 -9.38 -12.26 -3.23
C PHE A 143 -9.40 -11.92 -1.74
N TYR A 144 -10.58 -11.82 -1.13
CA TYR A 144 -10.73 -11.29 0.21
C TYR A 144 -9.91 -12.00 1.30
N PRO A 145 -9.82 -13.34 1.36
CA PRO A 145 -8.97 -13.99 2.36
C PRO A 145 -7.49 -13.60 2.23
N HIS A 146 -7.02 -13.40 0.99
CA HIS A 146 -5.67 -12.90 0.72
C HIS A 146 -5.50 -11.45 1.16
N LEU A 147 -6.51 -10.62 0.89
CA LEU A 147 -6.54 -9.22 1.32
C LEU A 147 -6.54 -9.07 2.84
N LEU A 148 -7.33 -9.89 3.53
CA LEU A 148 -7.40 -9.89 4.99
C LEU A 148 -6.04 -10.26 5.57
N TRP A 149 -5.43 -11.34 5.08
CA TRP A 149 -4.05 -11.70 5.43
C TRP A 149 -3.07 -10.55 5.19
N LEU A 150 -3.09 -9.90 4.01
CA LEU A 150 -2.27 -8.72 3.72
C LEU A 150 -2.48 -7.56 4.72
N ALA A 151 -3.68 -7.44 5.30
CA ALA A 151 -4.04 -6.36 6.20
C ALA A 151 -3.81 -6.66 7.68
N THR A 152 -3.87 -7.93 8.11
CA THR A 152 -3.86 -8.31 9.54
C THR A 152 -2.62 -9.06 9.97
N ASP A 153 -2.02 -9.84 9.08
CA ASP A 153 -0.82 -10.59 9.41
C ASP A 153 0.38 -9.64 9.37
N THR A 154 1.09 -9.41 10.46
CA THR A 154 2.20 -8.43 10.50
C THR A 154 3.49 -8.97 9.90
N GLU A 155 3.68 -10.29 9.91
CA GLU A 155 4.94 -10.94 9.55
C GLU A 155 5.04 -11.27 8.04
N GLY A 156 3.90 -11.35 7.37
CA GLY A 156 3.80 -11.71 5.96
C GLY A 156 4.02 -13.19 5.72
N ASP A 157 3.71 -14.03 6.70
CA ASP A 157 3.84 -15.47 6.55
C ASP A 157 2.77 -16.01 5.60
N SER A 158 3.18 -16.57 4.47
CA SER A 158 2.26 -17.12 3.47
C SER A 158 1.42 -18.28 3.99
N ASP A 159 1.88 -18.98 5.03
CA ASP A 159 1.17 -20.11 5.61
C ASP A 159 -0.04 -19.67 6.45
N ASN A 160 -0.05 -18.42 6.91
CA ASN A 160 -1.22 -17.80 7.56
C ASN A 160 -2.30 -17.36 6.56
N CYS A 161 -2.05 -17.49 5.25
CA CYS A 161 -3.00 -17.09 4.23
C CYS A 161 -3.98 -18.22 3.89
N THR A 162 -5.27 -17.99 4.15
CA THR A 162 -6.35 -18.96 3.89
C THR A 162 -6.98 -18.82 2.50
N CYS A 163 -6.36 -18.07 1.59
CA CYS A 163 -6.90 -17.92 0.24
C CYS A 163 -6.68 -19.20 -0.57
N LYS A 164 -7.59 -19.48 -1.52
CA LYS A 164 -7.54 -20.71 -2.34
C LYS A 164 -6.28 -20.87 -3.21
N ILE A 165 -5.52 -19.79 -3.38
CA ILE A 165 -4.33 -19.79 -4.21
C ILE A 165 -3.12 -20.23 -3.37
N CYS A 166 -3.01 -19.74 -2.13
CA CYS A 166 -1.97 -20.10 -1.16
C CYS A 166 -2.25 -21.46 -0.52
N CYS A 167 -3.50 -21.70 -0.10
CA CYS A 167 -3.92 -22.96 0.51
C CYS A 167 -5.00 -23.67 -0.35
N PRO A 168 -4.60 -24.45 -1.36
CA PRO A 168 -5.55 -25.15 -2.23
C PRO A 168 -6.23 -26.37 -1.59
N GLU A 169 -5.65 -27.01 -0.56
CA GLU A 169 -6.18 -28.27 0.03
C GLU A 169 -7.22 -28.06 1.15
N GLU A 170 -7.12 -27.03 1.98
CA GLU A 170 -8.02 -26.87 3.15
C GLU A 170 -9.45 -26.44 2.76
N LEU A 171 -9.64 -25.80 1.60
CA LEU A 171 -10.96 -25.36 1.15
C LEU A 171 -11.81 -26.49 0.58
N ASP A 172 -11.21 -27.53 -0.01
CA ASP A 172 -11.93 -28.70 -0.53
C ASP A 172 -12.55 -29.56 0.59
N ALA A 173 -11.97 -29.53 1.80
CA ALA A 173 -12.53 -30.18 2.98
C ALA A 173 -13.77 -29.44 3.52
N SER A 174 -13.75 -28.10 3.50
CA SER A 174 -14.84 -27.26 4.04
C SER A 174 -16.12 -27.22 3.15
N VAL A 175 -16.03 -27.63 1.89
CA VAL A 175 -17.16 -27.67 0.94
C VAL A 175 -17.92 -29.00 0.98
N LYS A 176 -17.32 -30.08 1.50
CA LYS A 176 -17.97 -31.39 1.58
C LYS A 176 -18.89 -31.58 2.79
N GLU A 177 -18.87 -30.68 3.77
CA GLU A 177 -19.73 -30.75 4.97
C GLU A 177 -20.75 -29.61 5.09
N ARG A 178 -21.22 -29.04 3.96
CA ARG A 178 -22.43 -28.22 3.97
C ARG A 178 -23.62 -28.99 3.41
N ASP A 179 -24.38 -29.55 4.34
CA ASP A 179 -25.74 -30.04 4.14
C ASP A 179 -26.58 -28.99 3.37
N PRO A 180 -27.26 -29.34 2.26
CA PRO A 180 -27.99 -28.38 1.44
C PRO A 180 -29.23 -27.73 2.08
N ASN A 181 -29.57 -28.03 3.34
CA ASN A 181 -30.85 -27.63 3.92
C ASN A 181 -30.84 -26.45 4.91
N THR A 182 -29.78 -25.64 4.99
CA THR A 182 -29.77 -24.47 5.90
C THR A 182 -29.69 -23.16 5.12
N GLN A 183 -30.86 -22.58 4.83
CA GLN A 183 -30.98 -21.20 4.37
C GLN A 183 -30.65 -20.23 5.52
N PRO A 184 -29.83 -19.19 5.33
CA PRO A 184 -29.72 -18.11 6.29
C PRO A 184 -30.99 -17.26 6.25
N ALA A 185 -31.73 -17.28 7.37
CA ALA A 185 -32.93 -16.48 7.58
C ALA A 185 -32.61 -14.98 7.51
N LEU A 186 -33.18 -14.31 6.51
CA LEU A 186 -33.29 -12.86 6.47
C LEU A 186 -34.17 -12.40 7.63
N ALA A 187 -33.57 -11.69 8.60
CA ALA A 187 -34.29 -11.00 9.67
C ALA A 187 -35.14 -9.88 9.08
N ARG A 188 -36.40 -10.23 8.81
CA ARG A 188 -37.51 -9.37 8.44
C ARG A 188 -37.97 -8.62 9.68
N ARG A 189 -37.81 -7.29 9.72
CA ARG A 189 -38.41 -6.45 10.76
C ARG A 189 -39.75 -5.89 10.26
N PRO A 190 -40.83 -5.85 11.08
CA PRO A 190 -42.17 -5.54 10.61
C PRO A 190 -42.47 -4.04 10.58
N SER A 191 -43.21 -3.65 9.56
CA SER A 191 -43.94 -2.38 9.43
C SER A 191 -45.24 -2.41 10.24
N THR A 192 -45.47 -1.41 11.08
CA THR A 192 -46.80 -1.04 11.56
C THR A 192 -47.04 0.46 11.38
N GLN A 193 -48.20 0.74 10.81
CA GLN A 193 -48.79 2.04 10.46
C GLN A 193 -49.17 2.86 11.70
N THR A 194 -49.11 4.19 11.59
CA THR A 194 -50.17 5.12 12.06
C THR A 194 -50.01 6.52 11.43
N SER A 195 -50.87 6.77 10.44
CA SER A 195 -51.74 7.95 10.22
C SER A 195 -51.38 9.39 10.69
N GLN A 196 -51.63 10.32 9.73
CA GLN A 196 -52.10 11.73 9.86
C GLN A 196 -51.04 12.81 10.19
N SER A 197 -50.97 14.00 9.57
CA SER A 197 -51.84 14.74 8.63
C SER A 197 -51.07 15.91 7.96
N ARG A 198 -51.41 16.19 6.68
CA ARG A 198 -51.17 17.42 5.87
C ARG A 198 -51.90 18.65 6.50
N PRO A 199 -51.74 19.94 6.10
CA PRO A 199 -51.65 20.48 4.71
C PRO A 199 -50.46 21.45 4.48
N SER A 200 -49.83 21.54 3.30
CA SER A 200 -50.24 22.10 1.99
C SER A 200 -50.35 23.64 1.95
N ASN A 201 -49.42 24.33 1.27
CA ASN A 201 -49.68 25.01 -0.03
C ASN A 201 -48.49 25.86 -0.53
N THR A 202 -48.09 25.55 -1.77
CA THR A 202 -47.42 26.32 -2.84
C THR A 202 -48.22 27.57 -3.30
N PRO A 203 -47.80 28.39 -4.31
CA PRO A 203 -46.48 28.72 -4.90
C PRO A 203 -46.25 30.25 -5.20
N THR A 204 -45.04 30.57 -5.70
CA THR A 204 -44.47 31.67 -6.58
C THR A 204 -45.44 32.59 -7.38
N PRO A 205 -45.05 33.72 -8.07
CA PRO A 205 -43.72 34.32 -8.34
C PRO A 205 -43.60 35.89 -8.34
N ALA A 206 -42.40 36.38 -8.72
CA ALA A 206 -41.89 37.74 -8.98
C ALA A 206 -42.71 38.58 -10.02
N PRO A 207 -42.31 39.78 -10.55
CA PRO A 207 -41.08 40.60 -10.39
C PRO A 207 -41.29 42.15 -10.39
N SER A 208 -40.16 42.89 -10.47
CA SER A 208 -39.94 44.08 -11.33
C SER A 208 -39.91 45.51 -10.74
N THR A 209 -38.84 46.23 -11.17
CA THR A 209 -38.74 47.67 -11.52
C THR A 209 -38.86 48.69 -10.38
N SER A 210 -38.15 49.82 -10.31
CA SER A 210 -37.40 50.63 -11.29
C SER A 210 -36.55 51.68 -10.54
N ALA A 211 -35.52 52.19 -11.22
CA ALA A 211 -34.70 53.37 -10.89
C ALA A 211 -35.53 54.70 -10.93
N PRO A 212 -34.98 55.95 -11.02
CA PRO A 212 -33.60 56.46 -10.93
C PRO A 212 -33.40 57.82 -10.18
N ALA A 213 -32.11 58.19 -10.05
CA ALA A 213 -31.50 59.54 -10.19
C ALA A 213 -31.95 60.75 -9.32
N THR A 214 -30.97 61.35 -8.62
CA THR A 214 -30.46 62.74 -8.84
C THR A 214 -29.33 63.03 -7.83
N LEU A 215 -28.09 63.14 -8.31
CA LEU A 215 -27.27 64.36 -8.50
C LEU A 215 -26.48 64.84 -7.26
N PRO A 216 -25.25 65.37 -7.46
CA PRO A 216 -24.21 65.48 -6.42
C PRO A 216 -23.93 66.93 -5.98
N ALA A 217 -23.34 67.11 -4.81
CA ALA A 217 -22.32 68.14 -4.55
C ALA A 217 -21.71 68.01 -3.13
N ARG A 218 -20.47 67.51 -3.10
CA ARG A 218 -19.29 68.06 -2.39
C ARG A 218 -19.52 69.22 -1.38
N LEU A 219 -19.10 69.04 -0.13
CA LEU A 219 -17.81 69.54 0.42
C LEU A 219 -17.70 69.26 1.93
N ALA A 220 -16.52 68.75 2.30
CA ALA A 220 -15.74 68.93 3.53
C ALA A 220 -16.43 69.26 4.87
N ALA A 221 -16.18 68.42 5.89
CA ALA A 221 -15.14 68.71 6.89
C ALA A 221 -15.15 67.61 7.97
N SER A 222 -13.94 67.16 8.27
CA SER A 222 -13.57 66.07 9.17
C SER A 222 -13.78 66.41 10.64
N ALA A 223 -14.56 65.57 11.34
CA ALA A 223 -14.56 65.47 12.80
C ALA A 223 -13.97 64.10 13.20
N GLN A 224 -12.99 64.14 14.10
CA GLN A 224 -12.26 62.99 14.63
C GLN A 224 -13.21 61.96 15.26
N GLN A 225 -13.11 60.70 14.82
CA GLN A 225 -13.64 59.55 15.55
C GLN A 225 -12.51 58.84 16.32
N PRO A 226 -12.76 58.40 17.57
CA PRO A 226 -11.77 57.70 18.39
C PRO A 226 -11.43 56.33 17.80
N ALA A 227 -10.13 56.03 17.79
CA ALA A 227 -9.56 54.79 17.28
C ALA A 227 -10.15 53.58 18.01
N SER A 228 -10.68 52.63 17.23
CA SER A 228 -11.03 51.30 17.71
C SER A 228 -9.76 50.54 18.11
N PRO A 229 -9.78 49.74 19.19
CA PRO A 229 -8.63 48.94 19.58
C PRO A 229 -8.30 47.93 18.48
N ALA A 230 -7.04 47.92 18.05
CA ALA A 230 -6.53 46.95 17.10
C ALA A 230 -6.77 45.52 17.64
N PRO A 231 -7.18 44.55 16.79
CA PRO A 231 -7.25 43.16 17.19
C PRO A 231 -5.85 42.71 17.62
N ALA A 232 -5.77 42.18 18.85
CA ALA A 232 -4.57 41.56 19.38
C ALA A 232 -4.02 40.58 18.34
N ALA A 233 -2.77 40.80 17.93
CA ALA A 233 -2.04 39.87 17.09
C ALA A 233 -2.11 38.49 17.75
N GLN A 234 -2.88 37.60 17.13
CA GLN A 234 -2.89 36.19 17.50
C GLN A 234 -1.45 35.71 17.43
N SER A 235 -0.92 35.32 18.58
CA SER A 235 0.39 34.72 18.74
C SER A 235 0.51 33.59 17.72
N ALA A 236 1.32 33.80 16.68
CA ALA A 236 1.67 32.76 15.73
C ALA A 236 2.17 31.56 16.53
N ALA A 237 1.50 30.42 16.39
CA ALA A 237 1.92 29.19 17.03
C ALA A 237 3.38 28.94 16.66
N ARG A 238 4.27 28.97 17.67
CA ARG A 238 5.69 28.69 17.47
C ARG A 238 5.79 27.30 16.86
N THR A 239 6.33 27.21 15.65
CA THR A 239 6.71 25.93 15.05
C THR A 239 7.62 25.18 16.02
N PRO A 240 7.39 23.88 16.26
CA PRO A 240 8.25 23.10 17.12
C PRO A 240 9.70 23.18 16.61
N ALA A 241 10.65 23.34 17.53
CA ALA A 241 12.07 23.38 17.19
C ALA A 241 12.49 22.02 16.61
N LYS A 242 13.22 22.03 15.48
CA LYS A 242 13.75 20.82 14.86
C LYS A 242 14.81 20.17 15.76
N PRO A 243 14.99 18.83 15.69
CA PRO A 243 16.07 18.15 16.42
C PRO A 243 17.45 18.66 15.98
N MET A 244 18.44 18.67 16.88
CA MET A 244 19.81 19.13 16.57
C MET A 244 20.43 18.42 15.36
N ASP A 245 20.13 17.13 15.15
CA ASP A 245 20.59 16.39 13.97
C ASP A 245 20.12 16.97 12.64
N TYR A 246 18.95 17.62 12.60
CA TYR A 246 18.44 18.26 11.38
C TYR A 246 19.38 19.38 10.93
N ASP A 247 19.81 20.23 11.86
CA ASP A 247 20.71 21.35 11.56
C ASP A 247 22.10 20.87 11.14
N ILE A 248 22.55 19.74 11.68
CA ILE A 248 23.81 19.09 11.27
C ILE A 248 23.66 18.49 9.87
N ASP A 249 22.58 17.75 9.60
CA ASP A 249 22.37 17.00 8.35
C ASP A 249 22.10 17.88 7.13
N ARG A 250 21.60 19.10 7.35
CA ARG A 250 21.41 20.09 6.30
C ARG A 250 22.72 20.76 5.86
N GLN A 251 23.76 20.71 6.70
CA GLN A 251 25.06 21.28 6.37
C GLN A 251 25.86 20.33 5.49
N TYR A 252 26.24 20.81 4.31
CA TYR A 252 27.02 20.02 3.36
C TYR A 252 28.43 19.73 3.90
N GLY A 253 28.87 18.48 3.76
CA GLY A 253 30.26 18.08 4.04
C GLY A 253 30.62 17.92 5.52
N ILE A 254 29.65 17.95 6.43
CA ILE A 254 29.92 17.68 7.86
C ILE A 254 30.09 16.17 8.09
N PHE A 255 29.05 15.38 7.85
CA PHE A 255 29.10 13.90 7.89
C PHE A 255 28.54 13.34 6.59
N LEU A 256 29.12 12.26 6.08
CA LEU A 256 28.59 11.56 4.91
C LEU A 256 27.38 10.67 5.24
N PHE A 257 27.37 10.09 6.45
CA PHE A 257 26.29 9.23 6.92
C PHE A 257 25.57 9.82 8.14
N ARG A 258 24.29 9.46 8.30
CA ARG A 258 23.41 9.98 9.35
C ARG A 258 23.17 8.95 10.45
N GLN A 259 22.93 9.45 11.66
CA GLN A 259 22.52 8.59 12.78
C GLN A 259 21.16 7.95 12.46
N GLY A 260 21.08 6.63 12.64
CA GLY A 260 19.94 5.78 12.34
C GLY A 260 19.98 5.15 10.95
N GLU A 261 20.90 5.54 10.07
CA GLU A 261 21.03 4.92 8.75
C GLU A 261 21.66 3.52 8.85
N MET A 262 21.23 2.63 7.96
CA MET A 262 21.88 1.34 7.76
C MET A 262 22.95 1.47 6.70
N VAL A 263 24.13 0.93 7.00
CA VAL A 263 25.31 1.02 6.14
C VAL A 263 25.94 -0.36 5.97
N TRP A 264 26.61 -0.54 4.83
CA TRP A 264 27.49 -1.67 4.63
C TRP A 264 28.88 -1.33 5.14
N PHE A 265 29.50 -2.27 5.84
CA PHE A 265 30.90 -2.17 6.26
C PHE A 265 31.57 -3.55 6.24
N ASP A 266 32.89 -3.57 6.11
CA ASP A 266 33.65 -4.82 6.11
C ASP A 266 33.67 -5.45 7.51
N ARG A 267 33.31 -6.73 7.58
CA ARG A 267 33.28 -7.56 8.77
C ARG A 267 34.17 -8.78 8.53
N MET A 268 35.47 -8.58 8.70
CA MET A 268 36.47 -9.65 8.57
C MET A 268 36.54 -10.26 7.15
N GLY A 269 36.53 -9.41 6.12
CA GLY A 269 36.66 -9.84 4.72
C GLY A 269 35.34 -10.12 4.01
N ALA A 270 34.20 -9.88 4.65
CA ALA A 270 32.88 -9.93 4.05
C ALA A 270 32.04 -8.72 4.48
N TRP A 271 31.23 -8.20 3.56
CA TRP A 271 30.38 -7.04 3.83
C TRP A 271 29.11 -7.45 4.57
N GLY A 272 28.80 -6.76 5.66
CA GLY A 272 27.57 -6.93 6.42
C GLY A 272 26.92 -5.61 6.77
N LEU A 273 25.68 -5.67 7.24
CA LEU A 273 24.96 -4.47 7.65
C LEU A 273 25.25 -4.07 9.09
N GLY A 274 25.19 -2.76 9.32
CA GLY A 274 25.13 -2.17 10.65
C GLY A 274 24.32 -0.89 10.64
N VAL A 275 23.86 -0.48 11.82
CA VAL A 275 23.14 0.79 12.02
C VAL A 275 24.09 1.79 12.66
N ILE A 276 24.13 3.01 12.16
CA ILE A 276 24.89 4.09 12.79
C ILE A 276 24.14 4.55 14.03
N THR A 277 24.69 4.27 15.21
CA THR A 277 24.09 4.67 16.48
C THR A 277 24.59 6.01 16.98
N GLU A 278 25.82 6.39 16.62
CA GLU A 278 26.44 7.67 17.00
C GLU A 278 27.42 8.12 15.91
N ARG A 279 27.68 9.44 15.87
CA ARG A 279 28.70 10.04 15.01
C ARG A 279 29.36 11.24 15.68
N TRP A 280 30.64 11.46 15.42
CA TRP A 280 31.38 12.60 15.96
C TRP A 280 32.60 12.94 15.10
N LYS A 281 33.14 14.16 15.29
CA LYS A 281 34.37 14.61 14.63
C LYS A 281 35.58 14.48 15.54
N VAL A 282 36.69 14.03 14.96
CA VAL A 282 38.03 14.13 15.56
C VAL A 282 38.91 14.84 14.53
N GLY A 283 39.18 16.13 14.76
CA GLY A 283 39.73 17.01 13.73
C GLY A 283 38.77 17.08 12.53
N ASN A 284 39.28 16.82 11.33
CA ASN A 284 38.46 16.77 10.12
C ASN A 284 37.80 15.39 9.87
N ASN A 285 38.23 14.36 10.61
CA ASN A 285 37.79 12.99 10.36
C ASN A 285 36.41 12.73 10.98
N SER A 286 35.52 12.16 10.18
CA SER A 286 34.24 11.62 10.63
C SER A 286 34.47 10.28 11.33
N ASN A 287 33.81 10.07 12.46
CA ASN A 287 33.82 8.81 13.18
C ASN A 287 32.38 8.37 13.40
N TYR A 288 32.15 7.07 13.31
CA TYR A 288 30.83 6.45 13.44
C TYR A 288 30.90 5.29 14.41
N ARG A 289 29.97 5.25 15.36
CA ARG A 289 29.67 4.02 16.10
C ARG A 289 28.62 3.26 15.31
N VAL A 290 28.99 2.06 14.88
CA VAL A 290 28.14 1.18 14.10
C VAL A 290 27.78 -0.02 14.95
N GLN A 291 26.49 -0.29 15.12
CA GLN A 291 26.00 -1.53 15.72
C GLN A 291 25.81 -2.55 14.60
N PRO A 292 26.62 -3.62 14.53
CA PRO A 292 26.45 -4.65 13.52
C PRO A 292 25.10 -5.35 13.68
N LEU A 293 24.41 -5.59 12.58
CA LEU A 293 23.21 -6.42 12.61
C LEU A 293 23.59 -7.90 12.58
N SER A 294 22.75 -8.74 13.19
CA SER A 294 22.98 -10.17 13.36
C SER A 294 21.66 -10.93 13.25
N TYR A 295 21.62 -12.16 13.75
CA TYR A 295 20.44 -13.02 13.89
C TYR A 295 19.79 -12.87 15.29
N PRO A 296 18.56 -13.40 15.50
CA PRO A 296 17.84 -13.29 16.78
C PRO A 296 18.65 -13.76 17.98
N ASP A 297 18.48 -13.08 19.12
CA ASP A 297 19.13 -13.35 20.41
C ASP A 297 20.67 -13.36 20.40
N HIS A 298 21.29 -12.92 19.30
CA HIS A 298 22.74 -12.81 19.17
C HIS A 298 23.19 -11.35 19.11
N TYR A 299 23.65 -10.86 20.26
CA TYR A 299 24.16 -9.49 20.38
C TYR A 299 25.60 -9.38 19.89
N THR A 300 25.84 -8.44 18.97
CA THR A 300 27.18 -8.08 18.51
C THR A 300 27.69 -6.84 19.25
N GLN A 301 29.00 -6.70 19.36
CA GLN A 301 29.58 -5.48 19.92
C GLN A 301 29.60 -4.36 18.88
N SER A 302 29.28 -3.14 19.30
CA SER A 302 29.42 -1.95 18.45
C SER A 302 30.87 -1.74 18.05
N VAL A 303 31.10 -1.36 16.80
CA VAL A 303 32.42 -1.05 16.26
C VAL A 303 32.54 0.45 15.98
N VAL A 304 33.77 0.98 16.01
CA VAL A 304 34.05 2.37 15.65
C VAL A 304 34.73 2.39 14.29
N ILE A 305 34.10 3.08 13.34
CA ILE A 305 34.62 3.29 12.00
C ILE A 305 35.11 4.74 11.89
N THR A 306 36.38 4.92 11.55
CA THR A 306 37.07 6.23 11.60
C THR A 306 37.35 6.83 10.22
N LYS A 307 36.99 6.12 9.16
CA LYS A 307 37.13 6.56 7.78
C LYS A 307 35.84 6.32 7.02
N ASP A 308 35.38 7.35 6.32
CA ASP A 308 34.16 7.27 5.50
C ASP A 308 34.26 6.18 4.43
N VAL A 309 35.46 5.93 3.89
CA VAL A 309 35.70 4.92 2.85
C VAL A 309 35.51 3.48 3.31
N ASP A 310 35.42 3.23 4.61
CA ASP A 310 35.17 1.91 5.18
C ASP A 310 33.66 1.63 5.35
N LEU A 311 32.83 2.65 5.07
CA LEU A 311 31.38 2.56 5.01
C LEU A 311 30.90 2.69 3.56
N ARG A 312 29.75 2.09 3.26
CA ARG A 312 29.01 2.34 2.02
C ARG A 312 27.53 2.59 2.32
N PRO A 313 26.90 3.52 1.60
CA PRO A 313 25.47 3.77 1.77
C PRO A 313 24.68 2.56 1.24
N TRP A 314 23.46 2.42 1.73
CA TRP A 314 22.57 1.32 1.37
C TRP A 314 22.41 1.17 -0.14
N LEU A 315 22.04 2.26 -0.82
CA LEU A 315 21.72 2.25 -2.25
C LEU A 315 22.95 2.13 -3.17
N ALA A 316 24.18 2.13 -2.63
CA ALA A 316 25.36 2.06 -3.48
C ALA A 316 25.56 0.69 -4.12
N TRP A 317 25.07 -0.41 -3.53
CA TRP A 317 25.41 -1.78 -3.94
C TRP A 317 24.21 -2.72 -4.08
N THR A 318 24.35 -3.70 -4.96
CA THR A 318 23.56 -4.92 -4.90
C THR A 318 23.94 -5.70 -3.65
N VAL A 319 22.94 -6.24 -2.94
CA VAL A 319 23.14 -7.09 -1.77
C VAL A 319 24.15 -8.20 -2.10
N PRO A 320 25.24 -8.36 -1.31
CA PRO A 320 26.28 -9.36 -1.58
C PRO A 320 25.74 -10.79 -1.47
N PRO A 321 26.45 -11.78 -2.05
CA PRO A 321 26.13 -13.19 -1.81
C PRO A 321 26.37 -13.57 -0.35
N TYR A 322 25.71 -14.62 0.11
CA TYR A 322 25.96 -15.18 1.44
C TYR A 322 27.38 -15.75 1.54
N THR A 323 27.95 -15.69 2.73
CA THR A 323 29.23 -16.31 3.08
C THR A 323 29.14 -17.84 3.13
N HIS A 324 28.02 -18.41 3.57
CA HIS A 324 27.75 -19.84 3.43
C HIS A 324 27.37 -20.17 1.98
N GLU A 325 28.26 -20.84 1.25
CA GLU A 325 28.04 -21.18 -0.16
C GLU A 325 26.73 -21.93 -0.41
N ARG A 326 26.33 -22.82 0.51
CA ARG A 326 25.07 -23.58 0.38
C ARG A 326 23.86 -22.67 0.24
N LEU A 327 23.80 -21.55 0.95
CA LEU A 327 22.67 -20.63 0.89
C LEU A 327 22.52 -20.01 -0.50
N ASN A 328 23.65 -19.78 -1.19
CA ASN A 328 23.63 -19.24 -2.56
C ASN A 328 23.12 -20.25 -3.60
N THR A 329 23.04 -21.54 -3.25
CA THR A 329 22.47 -22.57 -4.13
C THR A 329 20.97 -22.76 -3.95
N ILE A 330 20.39 -22.19 -2.90
CA ILE A 330 18.96 -22.31 -2.59
C ILE A 330 18.16 -21.48 -3.61
N SER A 331 17.18 -22.14 -4.25
CA SER A 331 16.42 -21.52 -5.34
C SER A 331 15.17 -20.77 -4.90
N HIS A 332 14.74 -20.93 -3.64
CA HIS A 332 13.63 -20.17 -3.07
C HIS A 332 14.16 -19.02 -2.21
N ALA A 333 13.32 -18.02 -1.95
CA ALA A 333 13.69 -16.90 -1.10
C ALA A 333 13.86 -17.36 0.35
N LEU A 334 14.97 -16.95 0.97
CA LEU A 334 15.21 -17.14 2.40
C LEU A 334 14.69 -15.92 3.14
N HIS A 335 13.90 -16.14 4.19
CA HIS A 335 13.29 -15.09 4.97
C HIS A 335 13.92 -15.04 6.36
N TYR A 336 14.36 -13.86 6.76
CA TYR A 336 15.05 -13.67 8.05
C TYR A 336 14.24 -14.22 9.24
N ASN A 337 12.95 -13.91 9.34
CA ASN A 337 12.14 -14.30 10.50
C ASN A 337 11.90 -15.80 10.64
N THR A 338 11.91 -16.55 9.52
CA THR A 338 11.59 -17.99 9.52
C THR A 338 12.82 -18.88 9.35
N PHE A 339 14.00 -18.28 9.17
CA PHE A 339 15.22 -19.02 8.90
C PHE A 339 15.80 -19.63 10.19
N ASP A 340 16.24 -20.90 10.11
CA ASP A 340 16.85 -21.63 11.22
C ASP A 340 18.32 -21.20 11.43
N PHE A 341 18.49 -20.04 12.07
CA PHE A 341 19.80 -19.50 12.42
C PHE A 341 20.53 -20.32 13.48
N GLU A 342 19.80 -21.07 14.33
CA GLU A 342 20.43 -21.93 15.33
C GLU A 342 21.19 -23.07 14.65
N SER A 343 20.56 -23.76 13.70
CA SER A 343 21.23 -24.78 12.89
C SER A 343 22.40 -24.21 12.08
N MET A 344 22.31 -22.97 11.61
CA MET A 344 23.42 -22.29 10.94
C MET A 344 24.60 -22.02 11.87
N ALA A 345 24.34 -21.45 13.04
CA ALA A 345 25.35 -21.19 14.05
C ALA A 345 26.03 -22.49 14.53
N GLN A 346 25.32 -23.61 14.53
CA GLN A 346 25.86 -24.96 14.82
C GLN A 346 26.69 -25.55 13.66
N GLY A 347 26.86 -24.84 12.55
CA GLY A 347 27.69 -25.26 11.42
C GLY A 347 27.03 -26.24 10.44
N LYS A 348 25.72 -26.48 10.53
CA LYS A 348 25.02 -27.44 9.64
C LYS A 348 25.04 -27.00 8.17
N PHE A 349 25.32 -25.73 7.90
CA PHE A 349 25.36 -25.16 6.56
C PHE A 349 26.78 -25.08 5.97
N GLY A 350 27.81 -25.53 6.71
CA GLY A 350 29.21 -25.50 6.29
C GLY A 350 29.97 -24.29 6.85
N GLN A 351 31.06 -23.90 6.18
CA GLN A 351 31.85 -22.74 6.56
C GLN A 351 31.16 -21.44 6.10
N GLY A 352 31.16 -20.45 6.98
CA GLY A 352 30.57 -19.13 6.76
C GLY A 352 30.39 -18.38 8.07
N THR A 353 29.87 -17.15 7.99
CA THR A 353 29.67 -16.26 9.14
C THR A 353 28.18 -15.98 9.30
N THR A 354 27.56 -16.60 10.30
CA THR A 354 26.11 -16.55 10.55
C THR A 354 25.61 -15.12 10.72
N GLU A 355 26.34 -14.27 11.45
CA GLU A 355 25.93 -12.87 11.70
C GLU A 355 25.90 -12.05 10.41
N ILE A 356 26.84 -12.30 9.50
CA ILE A 356 26.91 -11.61 8.21
C ILE A 356 25.77 -12.09 7.31
N ASP A 357 25.56 -13.41 7.22
CA ASP A 357 24.51 -13.98 6.37
C ASP A 357 23.10 -13.60 6.84
N ALA A 358 22.89 -13.53 8.15
CA ALA A 358 21.66 -13.02 8.73
C ALA A 358 21.43 -11.56 8.30
N SER A 359 22.46 -10.71 8.39
CA SER A 359 22.38 -9.33 7.94
C SER A 359 22.08 -9.21 6.43
N ILE A 360 22.70 -10.05 5.60
CA ILE A 360 22.46 -10.12 4.16
C ILE A 360 21.03 -10.60 3.86
N MET A 361 20.52 -11.55 4.64
CA MET A 361 19.15 -12.06 4.49
C MET A 361 18.12 -10.98 4.82
N ALA A 362 18.33 -10.25 5.91
CA ALA A 362 17.50 -9.09 6.26
C ALA A 362 17.58 -8.02 5.16
N ALA A 363 18.76 -7.79 4.58
CA ALA A 363 18.95 -6.81 3.52
C ALA A 363 17.99 -7.03 2.34
N LYS A 364 17.81 -8.28 1.91
CA LYS A 364 16.94 -8.60 0.77
C LYS A 364 15.45 -8.29 1.00
N ALA A 365 15.05 -7.98 2.23
CA ALA A 365 13.67 -7.64 2.57
C ALA A 365 13.42 -6.11 2.66
N ILE A 366 14.44 -5.26 2.51
CA ILE A 366 14.37 -3.82 2.83
C ILE A 366 13.84 -2.94 1.68
N ASP A 367 13.67 -3.48 0.48
CA ASP A 367 13.54 -2.72 -0.77
C ASP A 367 12.26 -1.86 -0.96
N ALA A 368 11.35 -1.75 0.02
CA ALA A 368 10.16 -0.89 -0.10
C ALA A 368 9.58 -0.36 1.24
N ALA A 369 10.32 -0.44 2.35
CA ALA A 369 9.81 0.04 3.64
C ALA A 369 10.00 1.56 3.77
N TYR A 370 9.09 2.24 4.47
CA TYR A 370 9.34 3.60 4.94
C TYR A 370 8.74 3.82 6.33
N THR A 371 9.35 4.70 7.11
CA THR A 371 8.90 5.02 8.47
C THR A 371 9.04 6.52 8.70
N PRO A 372 7.93 7.30 8.70
CA PRO A 372 7.98 8.71 9.02
C PRO A 372 8.30 8.91 10.51
N PHE A 373 8.97 10.02 10.85
CA PHE A 373 9.31 10.36 12.23
C PHE A 373 9.17 11.86 12.51
N GLY A 374 9.06 12.20 13.79
CA GLY A 374 8.90 13.59 14.24
C GLY A 374 7.63 14.27 13.70
N PRO A 375 6.42 13.82 14.09
CA PRO A 375 5.18 14.46 13.63
C PRO A 375 5.16 15.94 14.06
N GLU A 376 4.93 16.84 13.12
CA GLU A 376 4.97 18.29 13.35
C GLU A 376 3.58 18.89 13.49
N SER A 377 2.66 18.45 12.62
CA SER A 377 1.29 18.92 12.64
C SER A 377 0.36 17.87 12.07
N ARG A 378 -0.89 17.95 12.50
CA ARG A 378 -2.00 17.17 11.96
C ARG A 378 -3.16 18.12 11.71
N GLN A 379 -3.70 18.07 10.51
CA GLN A 379 -4.87 18.84 10.12
C GLN A 379 -5.92 17.90 9.55
N ASP A 380 -7.05 17.78 10.25
CA ASP A 380 -8.18 17.02 9.76
C ASP A 380 -9.03 17.92 8.86
N LEU A 381 -9.01 17.65 7.55
CA LEU A 381 -9.81 18.33 6.55
C LEU A 381 -11.09 17.53 6.25
N PRO A 382 -12.12 18.16 5.65
CA PRO A 382 -13.36 17.47 5.30
C PRO A 382 -13.20 16.32 4.30
N SER A 383 -12.04 16.06 3.70
CA SER A 383 -11.83 14.96 2.75
C SER A 383 -10.63 14.07 3.08
N TYR A 384 -9.68 14.55 3.88
CA TYR A 384 -8.48 13.80 4.27
C TYR A 384 -7.90 14.35 5.57
N THR A 385 -7.02 13.59 6.19
CA THR A 385 -6.16 14.08 7.27
C THR A 385 -4.78 14.34 6.66
N GLU A 386 -4.28 15.57 6.80
CA GLU A 386 -2.89 15.90 6.51
C GLU A 386 -2.06 15.71 7.78
N ILE A 387 -0.96 14.97 7.70
CA ILE A 387 0.03 14.89 8.77
C ILE A 387 1.37 15.29 8.19
N ARG A 388 2.00 16.30 8.77
CA ARG A 388 3.36 16.73 8.41
C ARG A 388 4.34 16.10 9.37
N TRP A 389 5.45 15.61 8.82
CA TRP A 389 6.49 14.92 9.56
C TRP A 389 7.81 15.63 9.34
N SER A 390 8.69 15.54 10.33
CA SER A 390 10.00 16.17 10.30
C SER A 390 10.95 15.49 9.33
N GLY A 391 10.69 14.21 9.01
CA GLY A 391 11.47 13.40 8.10
C GLY A 391 10.90 11.98 8.00
N MET A 392 11.58 11.12 7.23
CA MET A 392 11.26 9.70 7.09
C MET A 392 12.52 8.88 6.89
N TYR A 393 12.51 7.63 7.38
CA TYR A 393 13.41 6.61 6.86
C TYR A 393 12.76 6.02 5.60
N LEU A 394 13.48 6.02 4.49
CA LEU A 394 13.12 5.31 3.27
C LEU A 394 14.05 4.09 3.16
N GLY A 395 13.54 2.94 3.57
CA GLY A 395 14.32 1.73 3.81
C GLY A 395 15.38 2.00 4.85
N ALA A 396 16.63 1.94 4.42
CA ALA A 396 17.84 2.11 5.23
C ALA A 396 18.35 3.55 5.32
N GLU A 397 17.81 4.48 4.53
CA GLU A 397 18.32 5.85 4.43
C GLU A 397 17.38 6.85 5.11
N LYS A 398 17.96 7.87 5.74
CA LYS A 398 17.21 8.89 6.46
C LYS A 398 17.00 10.10 5.57
N ILE A 399 15.79 10.65 5.53
CA ILE A 399 15.42 11.86 4.79
C ILE A 399 14.77 12.84 5.77
N TRP A 400 15.10 14.12 5.65
CA TRP A 400 14.47 15.22 6.41
C TRP A 400 13.47 15.97 5.56
#